data_AF-A0A554JDI5-F1
#
_entry.id   AF-A0A554JDI5-F1
#
_cell.length_a   1.000
_cell.length_b   1.000
_cell.length_c   1.000
_cell.angle_alpha   90.00
_cell.angle_beta   90.00
_cell.angle_gamma   90.00
#
_symmetry.space_group_name_H-M   'P 1'
#
loop_
_entity.id
_entity.type
_entity.pdbx_description
1 polymer ?
#
loop_
_entity_poly.entity_id
_entity_poly.type
_entity_poly.pdbx_seq_one_letter_code
_entity_poly.pdbx_strand_id
1 'polypeptide(L)'
;MRSIDGLRKIRRNTAQTIPETQRKTAYKKFVPKRIHFFSFFDTKQITTVAITFVVTFVFSIATSQGLAAISAPKQNQESVTREAPRADKQLAILDQPGVPVFDPNVRLSPDEVYLPKEGMILPDPLKKRKEFLEKYLRAKGTPLADHVDAISVQSQWKLIIAISRAESSFCKHQVTNNCWGIGGAWNMKKYKNYDEAVADVNRILETYYIQSGLDTPKKIVRKYVGHQSDNWELAVEQELKNLEEIE
;
A
#
# COMPACT_ATOMS: atom_id res chain seq x y z
N MET A 1 -2.99 43.91 -46.57
CA MET A 1 -4.47 43.93 -46.46
C MET A 1 -5.05 42.67 -47.09
N ARG A 2 -5.45 41.68 -46.28
CA ARG A 2 -6.35 40.57 -46.67
C ARG A 2 -7.29 40.29 -45.50
N SER A 3 -8.58 40.22 -45.81
CA SER A 3 -9.73 40.25 -44.90
C SER A 3 -9.93 38.91 -44.16
N ILE A 4 -10.29 38.98 -42.88
CA ILE A 4 -10.49 37.86 -41.96
C ILE A 4 -11.98 37.80 -41.60
N ASP A 5 -12.85 37.41 -42.53
CA ASP A 5 -14.31 37.41 -42.32
C ASP A 5 -15.00 36.06 -42.62
N GLY A 6 -14.24 34.96 -42.57
CA GLY A 6 -14.70 33.66 -43.09
C GLY A 6 -14.95 32.52 -42.11
N LEU A 7 -14.83 32.68 -40.78
CA LEU A 7 -14.85 31.53 -39.85
C LEU A 7 -15.65 31.74 -38.57
N ARG A 8 -16.92 32.17 -38.69
CA ARG A 8 -17.86 32.14 -37.56
C ARG A 8 -19.26 31.70 -37.98
N LYS A 9 -19.39 30.48 -38.52
CA LYS A 9 -20.72 29.86 -38.73
C LYS A 9 -20.71 28.33 -38.83
N ILE A 10 -20.12 27.63 -37.85
CA ILE A 10 -20.42 26.20 -37.64
C ILE A 10 -20.58 25.95 -36.13
N ARG A 11 -21.75 26.32 -35.61
CA ARG A 11 -22.24 25.85 -34.30
C ARG A 11 -23.77 25.92 -34.34
N ARG A 12 -24.41 24.77 -34.58
CA ARG A 12 -25.76 24.38 -34.13
C ARG A 12 -26.19 23.10 -34.86
N ASN A 13 -26.86 22.22 -34.11
CA ASN A 13 -27.44 20.92 -34.49
C ASN A 13 -26.39 19.80 -34.42
N THR A 14 -26.35 18.95 -33.40
CA THR A 14 -27.40 18.01 -33.00
C THR A 14 -27.27 17.64 -31.52
N ALA A 15 -28.19 18.11 -30.68
CA ALA A 15 -28.50 17.47 -29.41
C ALA A 15 -29.86 16.79 -29.60
N GLN A 16 -29.86 15.50 -29.95
CA GLN A 16 -31.07 14.68 -29.91
C GLN A 16 -31.48 14.51 -28.46
N THR A 17 -32.50 15.26 -28.04
CA THR A 17 -33.21 15.06 -26.78
C THR A 17 -33.93 13.72 -26.83
N ILE A 18 -33.44 12.76 -26.05
CA ILE A 18 -34.10 11.47 -25.83
C ILE A 18 -35.43 11.75 -25.07
N PRO A 19 -36.58 11.24 -25.54
CA PRO A 19 -37.87 11.49 -24.92
C PRO A 19 -37.95 10.92 -23.49
N GLU A 20 -38.45 11.73 -22.57
CA GLU A 20 -38.50 11.51 -21.12
C GLU A 20 -39.29 10.24 -20.71
N THR A 21 -40.15 9.75 -21.60
CA THR A 21 -40.93 8.50 -21.42
C THR A 21 -40.08 7.23 -21.47
N GLN A 22 -38.87 7.26 -22.07
CA GLN A 22 -37.96 6.11 -22.06
C GLN A 22 -37.01 6.07 -20.84
N ARG A 23 -36.98 7.12 -20.01
CA ARG A 23 -36.13 7.16 -18.81
C ARG A 23 -36.72 6.36 -17.64
N LYS A 24 -38.04 6.11 -17.63
CA LYS A 24 -38.75 5.50 -16.49
C LYS A 24 -38.92 3.98 -16.57
N THR A 25 -38.47 3.31 -17.63
CA THR A 25 -38.59 1.85 -17.78
C THR A 25 -37.27 1.09 -17.56
N ALA A 26 -36.13 1.76 -17.43
CA ALA A 26 -34.82 1.13 -17.23
C ALA A 26 -34.40 0.92 -15.77
N TYR A 27 -35.22 1.33 -14.79
CA TYR A 27 -34.94 1.18 -13.35
C TYR A 27 -35.80 0.11 -12.66
N LYS A 28 -36.20 -0.93 -13.38
CA LYS A 28 -36.78 -2.13 -12.76
C LYS A 28 -35.67 -3.11 -12.37
N LYS A 29 -35.31 -3.04 -11.09
CA LYS A 29 -35.10 -4.20 -10.21
C LYS A 29 -33.81 -5.01 -10.46
N PHE A 30 -32.65 -4.41 -10.17
CA PHE A 30 -31.48 -5.20 -9.77
C PHE A 30 -31.46 -5.31 -8.24
N VAL A 31 -32.19 -6.30 -7.72
CA VAL A 31 -32.02 -6.74 -6.33
C VAL A 31 -30.91 -7.79 -6.37
N PRO A 32 -29.71 -7.53 -5.83
CA PRO A 32 -28.67 -8.55 -5.81
C PRO A 32 -29.18 -9.73 -4.97
N LYS A 33 -29.27 -10.92 -5.59
CA LYS A 33 -29.54 -12.15 -4.85
C LYS A 33 -28.41 -12.33 -3.85
N ARG A 34 -28.78 -12.49 -2.58
CA ARG A 34 -27.89 -12.85 -1.48
C ARG A 34 -27.22 -14.18 -1.82
N ILE A 35 -25.96 -14.14 -2.25
CA ILE A 35 -25.16 -15.33 -2.49
C ILE A 35 -24.76 -15.87 -1.12
N HIS A 36 -25.41 -16.94 -0.67
CA HIS A 36 -24.94 -17.74 0.45
C HIS A 36 -23.71 -18.53 -0.03
N PHE A 37 -22.55 -17.90 0.00
CA PHE A 37 -21.27 -18.54 -0.24
C PHE A 37 -20.71 -18.98 1.13
N PHE A 38 -20.44 -20.28 1.26
CA PHE A 38 -19.92 -21.00 2.43
C PHE A 38 -20.92 -21.56 3.46
N SER A 39 -21.41 -22.76 3.15
CA SER A 39 -21.70 -23.78 4.16
C SER A 39 -21.10 -25.12 3.71
N PHE A 40 -19.77 -25.19 3.57
CA PHE A 40 -19.11 -26.41 3.12
C PHE A 40 -17.72 -26.57 3.74
N PHE A 41 -17.63 -26.58 5.07
CA PHE A 41 -16.49 -27.24 5.73
C PHE A 41 -17.00 -28.05 6.91
N ASP A 42 -17.06 -29.37 6.70
CA ASP A 42 -17.37 -30.33 7.75
C ASP A 42 -16.23 -30.30 8.78
N THR A 43 -16.57 -29.98 10.03
CA THR A 43 -15.66 -29.94 11.19
C THR A 43 -14.76 -31.16 11.34
N LYS A 44 -15.17 -32.32 10.80
CA LYS A 44 -14.37 -33.54 10.82
C LYS A 44 -13.10 -33.47 9.96
N GLN A 45 -13.11 -32.70 8.88
CA GLN A 45 -11.96 -32.54 7.98
C GLN A 45 -10.87 -31.64 8.57
N ILE A 46 -11.26 -30.65 9.40
CA ILE A 46 -10.33 -29.70 10.02
C ILE A 46 -9.46 -30.41 11.09
N THR A 47 -10.06 -31.34 11.86
CA THR A 47 -9.35 -32.04 12.94
C THR A 47 -8.27 -32.99 12.41
N THR A 48 -8.51 -33.66 11.28
CA THR A 48 -7.55 -34.60 10.68
C THR A 48 -6.30 -33.90 10.13
N VAL A 49 -6.47 -32.70 9.54
CA VAL A 49 -5.34 -31.89 9.02
C VAL A 49 -4.49 -31.34 10.16
N ALA A 50 -5.09 -30.93 11.28
CA ALA A 50 -4.35 -30.43 12.44
C ALA A 50 -3.49 -31.51 13.09
N ILE A 51 -3.99 -32.75 13.22
CA ILE A 51 -3.26 -33.86 13.86
C ILE A 51 -2.05 -34.29 13.01
N THR A 52 -2.20 -34.34 11.69
CA THR A 52 -1.12 -34.73 10.78
C THR A 52 0.05 -33.74 10.77
N PHE A 53 -0.21 -32.44 10.93
CA PHE A 53 0.85 -31.43 11.06
C PHE A 53 1.64 -31.55 12.37
N VAL A 54 0.98 -31.89 13.49
CA VAL A 54 1.68 -32.04 14.78
C VAL A 54 2.57 -33.28 14.81
N VAL A 55 2.09 -34.41 14.27
CA VAL A 55 2.87 -35.67 14.26
C VAL A 55 4.11 -35.56 13.36
N THR A 56 4.01 -34.89 12.21
CA THR A 56 5.15 -34.69 11.30
C THR A 56 6.19 -33.74 11.87
N PHE A 57 5.76 -32.67 12.56
CA PHE A 57 6.69 -31.71 13.18
C PHE A 57 7.51 -32.32 14.32
N VAL A 58 6.91 -33.18 15.17
CA VAL A 58 7.63 -33.84 16.26
C VAL A 58 8.65 -34.87 15.74
N PHE A 59 8.34 -35.57 14.64
CA PHE A 59 9.27 -36.54 14.04
C PHE A 59 10.50 -35.87 13.39
N SER A 60 10.38 -34.64 12.89
CA SER A 60 11.50 -33.86 12.34
C SER A 60 12.47 -33.34 13.40
N ILE A 61 12.04 -33.12 14.65
CA ILE A 61 12.94 -32.66 15.71
C ILE A 61 13.83 -33.81 16.20
N ALA A 62 13.32 -35.05 16.24
CA ALA A 62 14.04 -36.22 16.74
C ALA A 62 15.23 -36.68 15.87
N THR A 63 15.27 -36.31 14.58
CA THR A 63 16.35 -36.72 13.66
C THR A 63 17.52 -35.73 13.60
N SER A 64 17.39 -34.54 14.20
CA SER A 64 18.43 -33.48 14.09
C SER A 64 19.55 -33.55 15.12
N GLN A 65 19.47 -34.43 16.14
CA GLN A 65 20.52 -34.55 17.17
C GLN A 65 21.50 -35.73 16.96
N GLY A 66 21.45 -36.43 15.82
CA GLY A 66 22.20 -37.67 15.61
C GLY A 66 23.52 -37.59 14.82
N LEU A 67 23.92 -36.43 14.27
CA LEU A 67 25.01 -36.38 13.26
C LEU A 67 26.10 -35.33 13.51
N ALA A 68 26.20 -34.74 14.71
CA ALA A 68 27.21 -33.72 15.03
C ALA A 68 28.54 -34.29 15.60
N ALA A 69 28.84 -35.57 15.39
CA ALA A 69 30.04 -36.19 15.92
C ALA A 69 30.72 -37.09 14.89
N ILE A 70 31.32 -36.53 13.83
CA ILE A 70 32.47 -37.10 13.10
C ILE A 70 33.20 -35.98 12.35
N SER A 71 34.51 -35.93 12.58
CA SER A 71 35.57 -35.30 11.77
C SER A 71 35.79 -33.78 11.89
N ALA A 72 36.85 -33.44 12.64
CA ALA A 72 37.63 -32.23 12.45
C ALA A 72 39.05 -32.65 12.02
N PRO A 73 39.61 -32.08 10.94
CA PRO A 73 41.05 -32.00 10.78
C PRO A 73 41.56 -30.56 10.95
N LYS A 74 42.63 -30.44 11.74
CA LYS A 74 43.51 -29.27 11.87
C LYS A 74 44.08 -28.87 10.51
N GLN A 75 44.03 -27.59 10.15
CA GLN A 75 44.98 -27.00 9.21
C GLN A 75 45.46 -25.61 9.65
N ASN A 76 46.71 -25.36 9.28
CA ASN A 76 47.66 -24.40 9.81
C ASN A 76 47.30 -22.95 9.44
N GLN A 77 47.51 -22.02 10.37
CA GLN A 77 47.52 -20.59 10.11
C GLN A 77 48.91 -20.17 9.63
N GLU A 78 49.00 -19.84 8.35
CA GLU A 78 50.13 -19.14 7.74
C GLU A 78 49.76 -17.67 7.57
N SER A 79 50.72 -16.81 7.93
CA SER A 79 50.63 -15.36 8.06
C SER A 79 50.45 -14.64 6.72
N VAL A 80 49.43 -13.77 6.61
CA VAL A 80 49.40 -12.68 5.64
C VAL A 80 48.89 -11.41 6.31
N THR A 81 49.82 -10.53 6.68
CA THR A 81 49.58 -9.14 7.02
C THR A 81 49.06 -8.42 5.77
N ARG A 82 47.80 -7.97 5.78
CA ARG A 82 47.28 -6.98 4.83
C ARG A 82 46.97 -5.70 5.60
N GLU A 83 47.73 -4.66 5.28
CA GLU A 83 47.45 -3.28 5.69
C GLU A 83 46.05 -2.86 5.25
N ALA A 84 45.31 -2.29 6.19
CA ALA A 84 44.00 -1.69 5.94
C ALA A 84 44.18 -0.33 5.21
N PRO A 85 43.39 -0.03 4.16
CA PRO A 85 43.36 1.30 3.60
C PRO A 85 42.65 2.27 4.56
N ARG A 86 43.39 3.34 4.83
CA ARG A 86 43.05 4.57 5.55
C ARG A 86 41.66 5.11 5.19
N ALA A 87 40.74 5.05 6.15
CA ALA A 87 39.41 5.64 6.09
C ALA A 87 39.44 7.14 6.43
N ASP A 88 40.14 7.94 5.63
CA ASP A 88 40.11 9.40 5.77
C ASP A 88 39.62 9.99 4.44
N LYS A 89 38.41 10.58 4.46
CA LYS A 89 37.70 11.36 3.42
C LYS A 89 36.45 10.70 2.86
N GLN A 90 35.42 10.57 3.70
CA GLN A 90 34.06 10.71 3.18
C GLN A 90 33.15 11.37 4.23
N LEU A 91 32.59 12.51 3.82
CA LEU A 91 31.46 13.24 4.41
C LEU A 91 31.67 14.00 5.73
N ALA A 92 32.41 15.10 5.61
CA ALA A 92 32.02 16.35 6.24
C ALA A 92 30.78 16.92 5.51
N ILE A 93 29.60 16.35 5.74
CA ILE A 93 28.29 16.97 5.48
C ILE A 93 27.38 16.53 6.63
N LEU A 94 27.60 17.08 7.83
CA LEU A 94 26.72 16.89 8.98
C LEU A 94 26.97 18.01 9.98
N ASP A 95 26.74 19.25 9.53
CA ASP A 95 26.59 20.38 10.44
C ASP A 95 25.64 21.42 9.82
N GLN A 96 24.40 20.99 9.57
CA GLN A 96 23.29 21.93 9.39
C GLN A 96 22.38 21.81 10.61
N PRO A 97 22.34 22.82 11.50
CA PRO A 97 21.38 22.84 12.59
C PRO A 97 19.98 23.02 12.01
N GLY A 98 19.13 21.98 12.15
CA GLY A 98 17.69 22.09 11.94
C GLY A 98 17.04 21.13 10.94
N VAL A 99 17.79 20.24 10.28
CA VAL A 99 17.17 19.19 9.44
C VAL A 99 16.99 17.92 10.29
N PRO A 100 15.77 17.45 10.54
CA PRO A 100 15.57 16.17 11.21
C PRO A 100 16.13 15.06 10.32
N VAL A 101 17.17 14.40 10.80
CA VAL A 101 17.68 13.15 10.21
C VAL A 101 16.59 12.10 10.39
N PHE A 102 16.10 11.52 9.29
CA PHE A 102 15.18 10.39 9.35
C PHE A 102 15.95 9.20 9.89
N ASP A 103 15.78 8.90 11.18
CA ASP A 103 16.31 7.70 11.80
C ASP A 103 15.33 6.54 11.56
N PRO A 104 15.70 5.54 10.73
CA PRO A 104 14.84 4.39 10.46
C PRO A 104 14.58 3.51 11.68
N ASN A 105 15.24 3.75 12.82
CA ASN A 105 15.06 3.01 14.07
C ASN A 105 14.16 3.70 15.10
N VAL A 106 13.67 4.92 14.83
CA VAL A 106 12.71 5.58 15.71
C VAL A 106 11.33 4.95 15.51
N ARG A 107 10.93 4.05 16.42
CA ARG A 107 9.54 3.60 16.54
C ARG A 107 8.70 4.76 17.05
N LEU A 108 7.98 5.43 16.14
CA LEU A 108 6.97 6.42 16.48
C LEU A 108 5.91 5.78 17.39
N SER A 109 5.60 6.47 18.50
CA SER A 109 4.49 6.12 19.37
C SER A 109 3.19 6.06 18.55
N PRO A 110 2.33 5.05 18.72
CA PRO A 110 1.09 4.90 17.96
C PRO A 110 0.14 6.11 18.00
N ASP A 111 0.29 7.00 18.98
CA ASP A 111 -0.64 8.10 19.23
C ASP A 111 -0.21 9.43 18.59
N GLU A 112 0.99 9.54 18.03
CA GLU A 112 1.46 10.75 17.37
C GLU A 112 1.28 10.63 15.86
N VAL A 113 0.13 11.10 15.36
CA VAL A 113 -0.05 11.32 13.93
C VAL A 113 1.00 12.34 13.49
N TYR A 114 2.00 11.90 12.73
CA TYR A 114 3.05 12.77 12.21
C TYR A 114 2.46 13.67 11.12
N LEU A 115 1.79 14.75 11.53
CA LEU A 115 1.46 15.86 10.65
C LEU A 115 2.66 16.81 10.62
N PRO A 116 3.12 17.26 9.44
CA PRO A 116 4.11 18.32 9.35
C PRO A 116 3.65 19.53 10.18
N LYS A 117 4.47 20.00 11.12
CA LYS A 117 4.18 21.24 11.86
C LYS A 117 4.18 22.42 10.88
N GLU A 118 3.21 23.31 11.03
CA GLU A 118 3.05 24.47 10.16
C GLU A 118 4.31 25.37 10.24
N GLY A 119 4.89 25.71 9.08
CA GLY A 119 6.13 26.49 8.98
C GLY A 119 7.44 25.70 8.86
N MET A 120 7.43 24.37 8.78
CA MET A 120 8.63 23.58 8.51
C MET A 120 9.03 23.63 7.02
N ILE A 121 10.30 23.93 6.73
CA ILE A 121 10.87 23.76 5.38
C ILE A 121 10.96 22.26 5.09
N LEU A 122 10.10 21.77 4.19
CA LEU A 122 10.13 20.36 3.79
C LEU A 122 11.41 20.04 3.01
N PRO A 123 12.07 18.90 3.26
CA PRO A 123 13.19 18.47 2.44
C PRO A 123 12.73 18.31 0.99
N ASP A 124 13.63 18.59 0.04
CA ASP A 124 13.32 18.64 -1.39
C ASP A 124 12.57 17.38 -1.92
N PRO A 125 12.91 16.14 -1.50
CA PRO A 125 12.16 14.95 -1.90
C PRO A 125 10.70 14.94 -1.41
N LEU A 126 10.42 15.43 -0.20
CA LEU A 126 9.06 15.50 0.33
C LEU A 126 8.24 16.60 -0.34
N LYS A 127 8.87 17.74 -0.64
CA LYS A 127 8.22 18.82 -1.40
C LYS A 127 7.78 18.34 -2.79
N LYS A 128 8.70 17.72 -3.54
CA LYS A 128 8.40 17.13 -4.86
C LYS A 128 7.29 16.09 -4.79
N ARG A 129 7.33 15.21 -3.79
CA ARG A 129 6.29 14.21 -3.56
C ARG A 129 4.92 14.86 -3.31
N LYS A 130 4.84 15.90 -2.47
CA LYS A 130 3.58 16.61 -2.20
C LYS A 130 3.01 17.23 -3.47
N GLU A 131 3.81 18.00 -4.21
CA GLU A 131 3.40 18.63 -5.46
C GLU A 131 2.90 17.60 -6.49
N PHE A 132 3.60 16.46 -6.59
CA PHE A 132 3.17 15.33 -7.41
C PHE A 132 1.81 14.77 -6.96
N LEU A 133 1.68 14.44 -5.67
CA LEU A 133 0.47 13.83 -5.11
C LEU A 133 -0.74 14.74 -5.23
N GLU A 134 -0.58 16.05 -5.02
CA GLU A 134 -1.63 17.03 -5.24
C GLU A 134 -2.16 16.97 -6.68
N LYS A 135 -1.27 17.08 -7.66
CA LYS A 135 -1.66 17.02 -9.08
C LYS A 135 -2.29 15.67 -9.42
N TYR A 136 -1.67 14.57 -8.98
CA TYR A 136 -2.10 13.22 -9.28
C TYR A 136 -3.49 12.92 -8.71
N LEU A 137 -3.69 13.14 -7.41
CA LEU A 137 -4.95 12.83 -6.72
C LEU A 137 -6.07 13.79 -7.14
N ARG A 138 -5.77 15.08 -7.40
CA ARG A 138 -6.77 16.01 -7.98
C ARG A 138 -7.21 15.56 -9.37
N ALA A 139 -6.30 15.10 -10.22
CA ALA A 139 -6.65 14.58 -11.54
C ALA A 139 -7.54 13.31 -11.47
N LYS A 140 -7.42 12.50 -10.41
CA LYS A 140 -8.32 11.37 -10.16
C LYS A 140 -9.66 11.78 -9.56
N GLY A 141 -9.82 13.01 -9.06
CA GLY A 141 -11.05 13.49 -8.42
C GLY A 141 -11.40 12.71 -7.15
N THR A 142 -10.40 12.43 -6.31
CA THR A 142 -10.55 11.68 -5.05
C THR A 142 -10.58 12.62 -3.84
N PRO A 143 -11.31 12.25 -2.76
CA PRO A 143 -11.21 12.93 -1.46
C PRO A 143 -9.79 12.97 -0.89
N LEU A 144 -8.91 12.04 -1.26
CA LEU A 144 -7.52 12.01 -0.78
C LEU A 144 -6.68 13.21 -1.23
N ALA A 145 -7.14 13.94 -2.26
CA ALA A 145 -6.45 15.14 -2.75
C ALA A 145 -6.33 16.25 -1.69
N ASP A 146 -7.22 16.27 -0.70
CA ASP A 146 -7.20 17.24 0.40
C ASP A 146 -6.38 16.75 1.61
N HIS A 147 -5.77 15.56 1.51
CA HIS A 147 -5.01 14.88 2.57
C HIS A 147 -3.57 14.54 2.13
N VAL A 148 -3.04 15.27 1.15
CA VAL A 148 -1.71 15.03 0.58
C VAL A 148 -0.61 15.18 1.63
N ASP A 149 -0.74 16.14 2.55
CA ASP A 149 0.24 16.33 3.61
C ASP A 149 0.41 15.06 4.45
N ALA A 150 -0.71 14.46 4.88
CA ALA A 150 -0.70 13.22 5.65
C ALA A 150 -0.16 12.03 4.86
N ILE A 151 -0.47 11.91 3.57
CA ILE A 151 -0.02 10.80 2.70
C ILE A 151 1.48 10.92 2.39
N SER A 152 1.94 12.13 2.07
CA SER A 152 3.29 12.38 1.56
C SER A 152 4.40 12.00 2.55
N VAL A 153 4.14 12.09 3.85
CA VAL A 153 5.12 11.77 4.89
C VAL A 153 5.21 10.28 5.21
N GLN A 154 4.29 9.46 4.70
CA GLN A 154 4.28 8.03 5.00
C GLN A 154 5.37 7.27 4.23
N SER A 155 5.98 6.27 4.88
CA SER A 155 6.95 5.38 4.23
C SER A 155 6.30 4.57 3.11
N GLN A 156 5.07 4.10 3.34
CA GLN A 156 4.32 3.25 2.41
C GLN A 156 3.34 4.04 1.52
N TRP A 157 3.60 5.32 1.25
CA TRP A 157 2.67 6.20 0.51
C TRP A 157 2.22 5.63 -0.84
N LYS A 158 3.11 4.94 -1.59
CA LYS A 158 2.76 4.30 -2.87
C LYS A 158 1.72 3.19 -2.67
N LEU A 159 1.94 2.30 -1.70
CA LEU A 159 0.99 1.22 -1.37
C LEU A 159 -0.32 1.75 -0.80
N ILE A 160 -0.28 2.81 0.01
CA ILE A 160 -1.49 3.49 0.52
C ILE A 160 -2.36 3.94 -0.65
N ILE A 161 -1.80 4.62 -1.65
CA ILE A 161 -2.56 5.05 -2.83
C ILE A 161 -3.03 3.85 -3.65
N ALA A 162 -2.13 2.91 -3.94
CA ALA A 162 -2.43 1.74 -4.76
C ALA A 162 -3.55 0.86 -4.20
N ILE A 163 -3.53 0.59 -2.89
CA ILE A 163 -4.58 -0.19 -2.23
C ILE A 163 -5.88 0.62 -2.17
N SER A 164 -5.84 1.93 -1.92
CA SER A 164 -7.06 2.76 -1.93
C SER A 164 -7.77 2.73 -3.29
N ARG A 165 -7.02 2.62 -4.40
CA ARG A 165 -7.58 2.42 -5.73
C ARG A 165 -8.31 1.10 -5.83
N ALA A 166 -7.66 0.02 -5.43
CA ALA A 166 -8.19 -1.34 -5.55
C ALA A 166 -9.46 -1.54 -4.70
N GLU A 167 -9.46 -1.00 -3.48
CA GLU A 167 -10.53 -1.23 -2.49
C GLU A 167 -11.71 -0.27 -2.64
N SER A 168 -11.47 0.99 -3.00
CA SER A 168 -12.50 2.04 -2.93
C SER A 168 -12.44 3.06 -4.07
N SER A 169 -11.75 2.74 -5.17
CA SER A 169 -11.55 3.66 -6.30
C SER A 169 -10.98 5.01 -5.86
N PHE A 170 -9.92 4.96 -5.03
CA PHE A 170 -9.31 6.10 -4.35
C PHE A 170 -10.31 6.78 -3.40
N CYS A 171 -10.88 6.05 -2.44
CA CYS A 171 -11.83 6.60 -1.46
C CYS A 171 -13.14 7.17 -2.02
N LYS A 172 -13.45 6.98 -3.31
CA LYS A 172 -14.74 7.40 -3.88
C LYS A 172 -15.90 6.55 -3.35
N HIS A 173 -15.60 5.31 -2.98
CA HIS A 173 -16.57 4.33 -2.49
C HIS A 173 -16.09 3.77 -1.16
N GLN A 174 -16.30 4.53 -0.08
CA GLN A 174 -15.88 4.15 1.26
C GLN A 174 -16.97 4.39 2.29
N VAL A 175 -16.85 3.72 3.43
CA VAL A 175 -17.65 3.98 4.63
C VAL A 175 -16.69 4.33 5.78
N THR A 176 -17.01 5.35 6.56
CA THR A 176 -16.28 5.73 7.79
C THR A 176 -14.78 6.02 7.61
N ASN A 177 -14.43 6.70 6.51
CA ASN A 177 -13.08 7.10 6.11
C ASN A 177 -12.09 5.93 5.96
N ASN A 178 -12.61 4.72 5.73
CA ASN A 178 -11.81 3.52 5.54
C ASN A 178 -11.75 3.13 4.06
N CYS A 179 -10.75 3.65 3.36
CA CYS A 179 -10.57 3.41 1.93
C CYS A 179 -9.88 2.09 1.59
N TRP A 180 -9.38 1.40 2.60
CA TRP A 180 -8.47 0.27 2.47
C TRP A 180 -9.09 -1.04 2.99
N GLY A 181 -10.33 -1.01 3.49
CA GLY A 181 -10.99 -2.20 4.01
C GLY A 181 -10.37 -2.75 5.31
N ILE A 182 -9.69 -1.91 6.09
CA ILE A 182 -9.04 -2.34 7.34
C ILE A 182 -10.08 -2.91 8.31
N GLY A 183 -9.80 -4.11 8.84
CA GLY A 183 -10.69 -4.84 9.76
C GLY A 183 -11.69 -5.78 9.07
N GLY A 184 -11.77 -5.74 7.73
CA GLY A 184 -12.62 -6.64 6.94
C GLY A 184 -14.12 -6.40 7.15
N ALA A 185 -14.95 -7.23 6.49
CA ALA A 185 -16.40 -7.02 6.44
C ALA A 185 -17.11 -7.07 7.82
N TRP A 186 -16.57 -7.85 8.76
CA TRP A 186 -17.20 -8.09 10.07
C TRP A 186 -16.76 -7.12 11.16
N ASN A 187 -15.60 -6.48 11.01
CA ASN A 187 -15.03 -5.59 12.01
C ASN A 187 -14.36 -4.37 11.36
N MET A 188 -15.06 -3.76 10.40
CA MET A 188 -14.53 -2.64 9.63
C MET A 188 -14.16 -1.48 10.56
N LYS A 189 -12.88 -1.10 10.53
CA LYS A 189 -12.37 0.00 11.34
C LYS A 189 -12.98 1.32 10.86
N LYS A 190 -13.30 2.19 11.82
CA LYS A 190 -13.88 3.52 11.59
C LYS A 190 -12.86 4.56 11.99
N TYR A 191 -12.61 5.53 11.12
CA TYR A 191 -11.66 6.61 11.37
C TYR A 191 -12.37 7.95 11.45
N LYS A 192 -11.85 8.86 12.28
CA LYS A 192 -12.43 10.20 12.43
C LYS A 192 -12.23 11.03 11.16
N ASN A 193 -11.08 10.88 10.51
CA ASN A 193 -10.72 11.54 9.26
C ASN A 193 -9.72 10.68 8.46
N TYR A 194 -9.40 11.10 7.23
CA TYR A 194 -8.45 10.37 6.39
C TYR A 194 -7.01 10.46 6.87
N ASP A 195 -6.59 11.52 7.55
CA ASP A 195 -5.21 11.65 8.05
C ASP A 195 -4.90 10.58 9.10
N GLU A 196 -5.82 10.35 10.04
CA GLU A 196 -5.77 9.26 11.02
C GLU A 196 -5.73 7.90 10.31
N ALA A 197 -6.59 7.73 9.31
CA ALA A 197 -6.68 6.48 8.55
C ALA A 197 -5.37 6.17 7.80
N VAL A 198 -4.79 7.18 7.13
CA VAL A 198 -3.52 7.09 6.40
C VAL A 198 -2.38 6.69 7.32
N ALA A 199 -2.26 7.32 8.49
CA ALA A 199 -1.22 6.98 9.46
C ALA A 199 -1.36 5.55 9.98
N ASP A 200 -2.58 5.12 10.31
CA ASP A 200 -2.83 3.75 10.78
C ASP A 200 -2.60 2.70 9.70
N VAL A 201 -3.01 2.97 8.46
CA VAL A 201 -2.75 2.07 7.31
C VAL A 201 -1.25 1.96 7.06
N ASN A 202 -0.49 3.06 7.10
CA ASN A 202 0.96 3.01 6.98
C ASN A 202 1.57 2.08 8.03
N ARG A 203 1.17 2.27 9.31
CA ARG A 203 1.62 1.43 10.43
C ARG A 203 1.29 -0.05 10.21
N ILE A 204 0.08 -0.36 9.74
CA ILE A 204 -0.37 -1.73 9.46
C ILE A 204 0.47 -2.36 8.34
N LEU A 205 0.67 -1.63 7.23
CA LEU A 205 1.49 -2.09 6.11
C LEU A 205 2.92 -2.38 6.56
N GLU A 206 3.54 -1.44 7.27
CA GLU A 206 4.90 -1.58 7.78
C GLU A 206 5.03 -2.80 8.71
N THR A 207 4.17 -2.89 9.72
CA THR A 207 4.28 -3.88 10.80
C THR A 207 3.95 -5.29 10.33
N TYR A 208 2.86 -5.46 9.57
CA TYR A 208 2.32 -6.79 9.28
C TYR A 208 2.68 -7.31 7.89
N TYR A 209 3.17 -6.45 7.00
CA TYR A 209 3.48 -6.84 5.63
C TYR A 209 4.96 -6.63 5.34
N ILE A 210 5.43 -5.39 5.36
CA ILE A 210 6.80 -5.06 4.93
C ILE A 210 7.84 -5.70 5.84
N GLN A 211 7.73 -5.54 7.16
CA GLN A 211 8.64 -6.18 8.13
C GLN A 211 8.58 -7.72 8.10
N SER A 212 7.50 -8.29 7.56
CA SER A 212 7.35 -9.74 7.36
C SER A 212 7.86 -10.22 5.99
N GLY A 213 8.50 -9.34 5.20
CA GLY A 213 9.00 -9.66 3.85
C GLY A 213 7.92 -9.73 2.78
N LEU A 214 6.70 -9.23 3.06
CA LEU A 214 5.59 -9.13 2.11
C LEU A 214 5.60 -7.74 1.46
N ASP A 215 6.52 -7.55 0.53
CA ASP A 215 6.87 -6.27 -0.10
C ASP A 215 6.32 -6.09 -1.52
N THR A 216 5.57 -7.08 -2.05
CA THR A 216 4.93 -7.00 -3.36
C THR A 216 3.44 -7.31 -3.29
N PRO A 217 2.61 -6.79 -4.23
CA PRO A 217 1.17 -7.10 -4.26
C PRO A 217 0.88 -8.60 -4.20
N LYS A 218 1.65 -9.40 -4.95
CA LYS A 218 1.59 -10.86 -4.95
C LYS A 218 1.82 -11.51 -3.59
N LYS A 219 2.74 -10.97 -2.79
CA LYS A 219 3.00 -11.47 -1.44
C LYS A 219 1.96 -10.98 -0.44
N ILE A 220 1.41 -9.78 -0.65
CA ILE A 220 0.44 -9.13 0.25
C ILE A 220 -0.96 -9.74 0.11
N VAL A 221 -1.42 -10.00 -1.11
CA VAL A 221 -2.84 -10.27 -1.44
C VAL A 221 -3.49 -11.32 -0.56
N ARG A 222 -2.84 -12.49 -0.38
CA ARG A 222 -3.42 -13.59 0.39
C ARG A 222 -3.64 -13.22 1.86
N LYS A 223 -2.73 -12.44 2.46
CA LYS A 223 -2.84 -12.00 3.85
C LYS A 223 -3.81 -10.82 3.99
N TYR A 224 -3.83 -9.92 3.01
CA TYR A 224 -4.66 -8.72 3.04
C TYR A 224 -6.13 -9.01 2.76
N VAL A 225 -6.41 -9.71 1.66
CA VAL A 225 -7.76 -10.03 1.18
C VAL A 225 -8.32 -11.28 1.88
N GLY A 226 -7.44 -12.13 2.44
CA GLY A 226 -7.80 -13.41 3.06
C GLY A 226 -7.87 -14.58 2.08
N HIS A 227 -7.76 -14.32 0.78
CA HIS A 227 -7.64 -15.32 -0.29
C HIS A 227 -6.79 -14.78 -1.44
N GLN A 228 -6.34 -15.65 -2.35
CA GLN A 228 -5.68 -15.22 -3.58
C GLN A 228 -6.69 -14.46 -4.46
N SER A 229 -6.30 -13.31 -5.00
CA SER A 229 -7.16 -12.46 -5.84
C SER A 229 -6.32 -11.76 -6.92
N ASP A 230 -6.30 -12.34 -8.11
CA ASP A 230 -5.50 -11.80 -9.23
C ASP A 230 -5.97 -10.40 -9.64
N ASN A 231 -7.27 -10.12 -9.55
CA ASN A 231 -7.81 -8.80 -9.84
C ASN A 231 -7.31 -7.74 -8.86
N TRP A 232 -7.22 -8.07 -7.56
CA TRP A 232 -6.69 -7.16 -6.56
C TRP A 232 -5.20 -6.93 -6.78
N GLU A 233 -4.46 -8.01 -7.02
CA GLU A 233 -3.02 -7.98 -7.30
C GLU A 233 -2.72 -7.07 -8.50
N LEU A 234 -3.40 -7.29 -9.63
CA LEU A 234 -3.27 -6.48 -10.85
C LEU A 234 -3.67 -5.01 -10.62
N ALA A 235 -4.73 -4.76 -9.85
CA ALA A 235 -5.18 -3.40 -9.59
C ALA A 235 -4.17 -2.59 -8.77
N VAL A 236 -3.53 -3.22 -7.78
CA VAL A 236 -2.47 -2.61 -6.96
C VAL A 236 -1.19 -2.47 -7.77
N GLU A 237 -0.77 -3.51 -8.49
CA GLU A 237 0.46 -3.49 -9.30
C GLU A 237 0.39 -2.43 -10.40
N GLN A 238 -0.73 -2.33 -11.12
CA GLN A 238 -0.91 -1.30 -12.14
C GLN A 238 -0.80 0.11 -11.55
N GLU A 239 -1.30 0.30 -10.34
CA GLU A 239 -1.24 1.62 -9.71
C GLU A 239 0.16 1.94 -9.18
N LEU A 240 0.90 0.96 -8.68
CA LEU A 240 2.31 1.15 -8.35
C LEU A 240 3.12 1.55 -9.58
N LYS A 241 2.89 0.90 -10.73
CA LYS A 241 3.51 1.29 -12.02
C LYS A 241 3.18 2.72 -12.42
N ASN A 242 1.90 3.12 -12.32
CA ASN A 242 1.49 4.50 -12.61
C ASN A 242 2.20 5.54 -11.71
N LEU A 243 2.54 5.16 -10.47
CA LEU A 243 3.24 6.02 -9.51
C LEU A 243 4.77 6.03 -9.72
N GLU A 244 5.33 5.01 -10.37
CA GLU A 244 6.76 4.92 -10.72
C GLU A 244 7.09 5.65 -12.02
N GLU A 245 6.20 5.62 -13.02
CA GLU A 245 6.41 6.25 -14.33
C GLU A 245 6.49 7.79 -14.30
N ILE A 246 6.26 8.41 -13.13
CA ILE A 246 6.16 9.87 -12.96
C ILE A 246 7.25 10.41 -12.00
N GLU A 247 8.03 9.53 -11.37
CA GLU A 247 9.21 9.88 -10.54
C GLU A 247 10.48 9.95 -11.40
#